data_AF-A0A970GS55-F1
#
_entry.id   AF-A0A970GS55-F1
#
_cell.length_a   1.000
_cell.length_b   1.000
_cell.length_c   1.000
_cell.angle_alpha   90.00
_cell.angle_beta   90.00
_cell.angle_gamma   90.00
#
_symmetry.space_group_name_H-M   'P 1'
#
loop_
_entity.id
_entity.type
_entity.pdbx_description
1 polymer ?
#
loop_
_entity_poly.entity_id
_entity_poly.type
_entity_poly.pdbx_seq_one_letter_code
_entity_poly.pdbx_strand_id
1 'polypeptide(L)'
;MINQYEIMETIQMLEVEKLDIRTITMGISLRDCSDSDPERARQKIYDKICSYAGRLVEVAREIELKYDIPIINKRVAVTPMAMVAEASEEENYVK
;
A
#
# COMPACT_ATOMS: atom_id res chain seq x y z
N MET A 1 33.18 27.86 -11.63
CA MET A 1 33.94 28.00 -10.37
C MET A 1 32.93 27.66 -9.29
N ILE A 2 33.11 26.54 -8.58
CA ILE A 2 32.12 26.08 -7.59
C ILE A 2 32.05 27.13 -6.48
N ASN A 3 30.87 27.69 -6.24
CA ASN A 3 30.67 28.75 -5.25
C ASN A 3 30.64 28.15 -3.84
N GLN A 4 31.13 28.85 -2.81
CA GLN A 4 30.99 28.44 -1.41
C GLN A 4 29.51 28.16 -1.04
N TYR A 5 28.58 28.87 -1.68
CA TYR A 5 27.16 28.61 -1.54
C TYR A 5 26.76 27.19 -2.02
N GLU A 6 27.24 26.76 -3.18
CA GLU A 6 26.98 25.42 -3.73
C GLU A 6 27.67 24.33 -2.90
N ILE A 7 28.87 24.61 -2.37
CA ILE A 7 29.58 23.70 -1.45
C ILE A 7 28.75 23.52 -0.18
N MET A 8 28.19 24.61 0.38
CA MET A 8 27.38 24.53 1.58
C MET A 8 26.01 23.91 1.35
N GLU A 9 25.37 24.18 0.21
CA GLU A 9 24.12 23.55 -0.19
C GLU A 9 24.29 22.03 -0.36
N THR A 10 25.40 21.60 -0.96
CA THR A 10 25.74 20.17 -1.10
C THR A 10 25.96 19.51 0.25
N ILE A 11 26.63 20.18 1.20
CA ILE A 11 26.81 19.70 2.57
C ILE A 11 25.47 19.66 3.33
N GLN A 12 24.60 20.66 3.13
CA GLN A 12 23.26 20.69 3.72
C GLN A 12 22.35 19.58 3.17
N MET A 13 22.41 19.29 1.87
CA MET A 13 21.73 18.13 1.29
C MET A 13 22.26 16.80 1.86
N LEU A 14 23.58 16.72 2.13
CA LEU A 14 24.20 15.54 2.72
C LEU A 14 23.83 15.34 4.20
N GLU A 15 23.61 16.41 4.97
CA GLU A 15 23.22 16.35 6.40
C GLU A 15 21.70 16.34 6.62
N VAL A 16 20.89 16.80 5.65
CA VAL A 16 19.46 17.12 5.87
C VAL A 16 18.56 16.65 4.73
N GLU A 17 18.65 15.39 4.34
CA GLU A 17 17.54 14.73 3.68
C GLU A 17 16.97 13.69 4.67
N LYS A 18 16.11 14.16 5.58
CA LYS A 18 15.24 13.30 6.42
C LYS A 18 14.21 12.62 5.52
N LEU A 19 14.68 11.73 4.66
CA LEU A 19 13.86 11.05 3.67
C LEU A 19 12.79 10.23 4.41
N ASP A 20 11.52 10.56 4.19
CA ASP A 20 10.38 9.78 4.64
C ASP A 20 9.81 8.96 3.49
N ILE A 21 9.49 7.70 3.75
CA ILE A 21 8.72 6.91 2.79
C ILE A 21 7.27 7.37 2.88
N ARG A 22 6.81 8.11 1.88
CA ARG A 22 5.45 8.64 1.83
C ARG A 22 4.39 7.55 1.87
N THR A 23 4.59 6.45 1.16
CA THR A 23 3.66 5.31 1.19
C THR A 23 4.37 4.03 0.77
N ILE A 24 3.98 2.93 1.41
CA ILE A 24 4.09 1.60 0.83
C ILE A 24 2.70 1.13 0.44
N THR A 25 2.59 0.42 -0.68
CA THR A 25 1.31 -0.10 -1.18
C THR A 25 1.46 -1.57 -1.52
N MET A 26 0.64 -2.41 -0.89
CA MET A 26 0.51 -3.81 -1.29
C MET A 26 -0.61 -3.94 -2.32
N GLY A 27 -0.28 -4.39 -3.52
CA GLY A 27 -1.26 -4.71 -4.56
C GLY A 27 -1.78 -6.14 -4.37
N ILE A 28 -3.10 -6.30 -4.22
CA ILE A 28 -3.76 -7.60 -4.07
C ILE A 28 -4.71 -7.81 -5.24
N SER A 29 -4.46 -8.88 -6.02
CA SER A 29 -5.41 -9.31 -7.05
C SER A 29 -6.62 -9.96 -6.41
N LEU A 30 -7.82 -9.52 -6.80
CA LEU A 30 -9.10 -10.07 -6.35
C LEU A 30 -9.86 -10.81 -7.46
N ARG A 31 -9.23 -11.06 -8.62
CA ARG A 31 -9.88 -11.70 -9.77
C ARG A 31 -10.36 -13.14 -9.47
N ASP A 32 -9.66 -13.83 -8.58
CA ASP A 32 -10.02 -15.16 -8.06
C ASP A 32 -11.05 -15.11 -6.92
N CYS A 33 -11.40 -13.92 -6.43
CA CYS A 33 -12.45 -13.73 -5.45
C CYS A 33 -13.84 -13.54 -6.11
N SER A 34 -13.91 -13.35 -7.43
CA SER A 34 -15.17 -13.26 -8.17
C SER A 34 -16.02 -14.52 -7.97
N ASP A 35 -17.30 -14.32 -7.66
CA ASP A 35 -18.28 -15.37 -7.44
C ASP A 35 -19.66 -14.86 -7.85
N SER A 36 -20.54 -15.77 -8.29
CA SER A 36 -21.94 -15.43 -8.59
C SER A 36 -22.73 -15.11 -7.33
N ASP A 37 -22.37 -15.75 -6.20
CA ASP A 37 -22.92 -15.44 -4.89
C ASP A 37 -22.13 -14.25 -4.28
N PRO A 38 -22.75 -13.06 -4.15
CA PRO A 38 -22.05 -11.88 -3.69
C PRO A 38 -21.56 -11.98 -2.24
N GLU A 39 -22.24 -12.75 -1.39
CA GLU A 39 -21.78 -12.96 0.00
C GLU A 39 -20.50 -13.80 0.02
N ARG A 40 -20.41 -14.82 -0.84
CA ARG A 40 -19.18 -15.61 -0.98
C ARG A 40 -18.04 -14.79 -1.57
N ALA A 41 -18.33 -13.93 -2.55
CA ALA A 41 -17.33 -13.02 -3.12
C ALA A 41 -16.75 -12.10 -2.03
N ARG A 42 -17.61 -11.46 -1.23
CA ARG A 42 -17.19 -10.62 -0.08
C ARG A 42 -16.31 -11.38 0.91
N GLN A 43 -16.73 -12.58 1.30
CA GLN A 43 -15.95 -13.39 2.24
C GLN A 43 -14.57 -13.72 1.67
N LYS A 44 -14.48 -14.14 0.41
CA LYS A 44 -13.20 -14.39 -0.28
C LYS A 44 -12.31 -13.16 -0.32
N ILE A 45 -12.87 -11.98 -0.61
CA ILE A 45 -12.13 -10.71 -0.64
C ILE A 45 -11.57 -10.41 0.75
N TYR A 46 -12.40 -10.50 1.79
CA TYR A 46 -11.99 -10.25 3.17
C TYR A 46 -10.84 -11.18 3.60
N ASP A 47 -11.05 -12.49 3.42
CA ASP A 47 -10.07 -13.51 3.81
C ASP A 47 -8.74 -13.33 3.07
N LYS A 48 -8.80 -12.99 1.78
CA LYS A 48 -7.61 -12.75 0.97
C LYS A 48 -6.87 -11.48 1.40
N ILE A 49 -7.56 -10.37 1.62
CA ILE A 49 -6.90 -9.14 2.07
C ILE A 49 -6.27 -9.35 3.45
N CYS A 50 -6.99 -9.97 4.39
CA CYS A 50 -6.48 -10.22 5.73
C CYS A 50 -5.31 -11.21 5.75
N SER A 51 -5.34 -12.25 4.92
CA SER A 51 -4.23 -13.21 4.87
C SER A 51 -2.96 -12.63 4.23
N TYR A 52 -3.07 -11.81 3.19
CA TYR A 52 -1.91 -11.23 2.51
C TYR A 52 -1.37 -9.98 3.21
N ALA A 53 -2.25 -9.08 3.64
CA ALA A 53 -1.88 -7.80 4.25
C ALA A 53 -1.86 -7.82 5.79
N GLY A 54 -2.21 -8.93 6.44
CA GLY A 54 -2.34 -9.01 7.90
C GLY A 54 -1.08 -8.60 8.68
N ARG A 55 0.10 -8.77 8.08
CA ARG A 55 1.39 -8.36 8.67
C ARG A 55 1.99 -7.10 8.06
N LEU A 56 1.31 -6.43 7.12
CA LEU A 56 1.86 -5.28 6.39
C LEU A 56 2.34 -4.16 7.34
N VAL A 57 1.55 -3.85 8.37
CA VAL A 57 1.88 -2.79 9.34
C VAL A 57 3.00 -3.21 10.29
N GLU A 58 3.00 -4.46 10.74
CA GLU A 58 4.04 -5.02 11.61
C GLU A 58 5.40 -4.98 10.92
N VAL A 59 5.48 -5.53 9.70
CA VAL A 59 6.72 -5.55 8.91
C VAL A 59 7.17 -4.13 8.57
N ALA A 60 6.24 -3.22 8.24
CA ALA A 60 6.59 -1.84 7.99
C ALA A 60 7.23 -1.18 9.22
N ARG A 61 6.74 -1.44 10.43
CA ARG A 61 7.33 -0.92 11.68
C ARG A 61 8.71 -1.51 11.94
N GLU A 62 8.91 -2.79 11.66
CA GLU A 62 10.24 -3.41 11.75
C GLU A 62 11.24 -2.75 10.79
N ILE A 63 10.80 -2.41 9.57
CA ILE A 63 11.61 -1.66 8.59
C ILE A 63 11.90 -0.24 9.10
N GLU A 64 10.90 0.46 9.64
CA GLU A 64 11.07 1.79 10.24
C GLU A 64 12.15 1.77 11.32
N LEU A 65 12.11 0.79 12.23
CA LEU A 65 13.10 0.62 13.31
C LEU A 65 14.49 0.24 12.80
N LYS A 66 14.56 -0.61 11.77
CA LYS A 66 15.82 -1.12 11.25
C LYS A 66 16.63 -0.06 10.50
N TYR A 67 15.96 0.81 9.76
CA TYR A 67 16.61 1.79 8.90
C TYR A 67 16.49 3.24 9.39
N ASP A 68 15.80 3.47 10.51
CA ASP A 68 15.54 4.79 11.09
C ASP A 68 14.90 5.76 10.07
N ILE A 69 14.05 5.20 9.20
CA ILE A 69 13.32 5.93 8.15
C ILE A 69 11.82 5.76 8.38
N PRO A 70 11.04 6.83 8.57
CA PRO A 70 9.61 6.73 8.81
C PRO A 70 8.84 6.33 7.54
N ILE A 71 7.82 5.49 7.68
CA ILE A 71 6.88 5.09 6.62
C ILE A 71 5.51 5.69 6.97
N ILE A 72 5.13 6.77 6.27
CA ILE A 72 3.96 7.58 6.64
C ILE A 72 2.65 6.84 6.36
N ASN A 73 2.54 6.16 5.22
CA ASN A 73 1.33 5.45 4.83
C ASN A 73 1.61 3.97 4.53
N LYS A 74 0.71 3.11 5.01
CA LYS A 74 0.66 1.68 4.66
C LYS A 74 -0.69 1.44 3.99
N ARG A 75 -0.71 1.21 2.68
CA ARG A 75 -1.92 1.11 1.87
C ARG A 75 -2.06 -0.26 1.22
N VAL A 76 -3.30 -0.63 0.90
CA VAL A 76 -3.62 -1.75 0.04
C VAL A 76 -4.33 -1.21 -1.19
N ALA A 77 -3.93 -1.67 -2.36
CA ALA A 77 -4.61 -1.42 -3.62
C ALA A 77 -5.14 -2.74 -4.16
N VAL A 78 -6.32 -2.71 -4.76
CA VAL A 78 -7.04 -3.91 -5.20
C VAL A 78 -7.45 -3.80 -6.67
N THR A 79 -7.75 -4.95 -7.28
CA THR A 79 -8.39 -5.00 -8.61
C THR A 79 -9.65 -4.13 -8.62
N PRO A 80 -9.96 -3.36 -9.68
CA PRO A 80 -11.18 -2.55 -9.73
C PRO A 80 -12.44 -3.37 -9.39
N MET A 81 -13.26 -2.89 -8.43
CA MET A 81 -14.42 -3.66 -7.92
C MET A 81 -15.42 -4.01 -9.02
N ALA A 82 -15.58 -3.15 -10.02
CA ALA A 82 -16.46 -3.43 -11.16
C ALA A 82 -16.06 -4.74 -11.90
N MET A 83 -14.76 -5.03 -12.04
CA MET A 83 -14.29 -6.27 -12.68
C MET A 83 -14.42 -7.49 -11.77
N VAL A 84 -14.52 -7.29 -10.45
CA VAL A 84 -14.65 -8.39 -9.49
C VAL A 84 -16.11 -8.77 -9.34
N ALA A 85 -16.98 -7.75 -9.23
CA ALA A 85 -18.41 -7.87 -9.02
C ALA A 85 -19.23 -8.09 -10.31
N GLU A 86 -18.63 -7.96 -11.51
CA GLU A 86 -19.33 -8.24 -12.78
C GLU A 86 -19.88 -9.67 -12.87
N ALA A 87 -19.31 -10.62 -12.11
CA ALA A 87 -19.78 -12.00 -12.03
C ALA A 87 -20.96 -12.18 -11.07
N SER A 88 -21.24 -11.21 -10.21
CA SER A 88 -22.29 -11.27 -9.19
C SER A 88 -23.62 -10.70 -9.71
N GLU A 89 -24.74 -11.19 -9.19
CA GLU A 89 -26.08 -10.66 -9.51
C GLU A 89 -26.42 -9.37 -8.74
N GLU A 90 -25.43 -8.65 -8.20
CA GLU A 90 -25.66 -7.45 -7.39
C GLU A 90 -25.92 -6.20 -8.25
N GLU A 91 -27.02 -5.50 -7.94
CA GLU A 91 -27.35 -4.21 -8.56
C GLU A 91 -26.48 -3.04 -8.03
N ASN A 92 -25.81 -3.22 -6.89
CA ASN A 92 -25.01 -2.19 -6.22
C ASN A 92 -23.81 -2.79 -5.47
N TYR A 93 -22.62 -2.23 -5.67
CA TYR A 93 -21.34 -2.72 -5.14
C TYR A 93 -20.86 -2.03 -3.85
N VAL A 94 -21.74 -1.35 -3.12
CA VAL A 94 -21.37 -0.63 -1.88
C VAL A 94 -21.30 -1.56 -0.65
N LYS A 95 -21.92 -2.73 -0.71
CA LYS A 95 -22.05 -3.66 0.43
C LYS A 95 -20.75 -4.34 0.83
#